data_AF-A0A6A4X1R1-F1
#
_entry.id   AF-A0A6A4X1R1-F1
#
_cell.length_a   1.000
_cell.length_b   1.000
_cell.length_c   1.000
_cell.angle_alpha   90.00
_cell.angle_beta   90.00
_cell.angle_gamma   90.00
#
_symmetry.space_group_name_H-M   'P 1'
#
loop_
_entity.id
_entity.type
_entity.pdbx_description
1 polymer ?
#
loop_
_entity_poly.entity_id
_entity_poly.type
_entity_poly.pdbx_seq_one_letter_code
_entity_poly.pdbx_strand_id
1 'polypeptide(L)'
;MRRVCGCQHAITLRNGDDPRKVNVCEPLDMFACQRDWQAPGHQITKVDCPHQCQKIIYDVVSDGSPIKRPMLDNEAFFGGSPVPVDTEHNSTFSVVMVFYPSLVSRVIQLSKATLMDWLSAFGGQLSLFIGASVITMLEMVFFIVRIVAVCTGGLTERCFGTPRVGCLTDQ
;
A
#
# COMPACT_ATOMS: atom_id res chain seq x y z
N MET A 1 15.88 16.75 12.36
CA MET A 1 17.03 17.67 12.27
C MET A 1 16.65 19.13 12.40
N ARG A 2 16.03 19.81 11.42
CA ARG A 2 15.80 21.27 11.48
C ARG A 2 15.13 21.80 12.75
N ARG A 3 14.15 21.08 13.32
CA ARG A 3 13.48 21.46 14.59
C ARG A 3 14.34 21.29 15.85
N VAL A 4 15.35 20.42 15.80
CA VAL A 4 16.16 20.02 16.96
C VAL A 4 17.53 20.70 16.93
N CYS A 5 18.18 20.71 15.76
CA CYS A 5 19.52 21.29 15.57
C CYS A 5 19.49 22.73 15.08
N GLY A 6 18.33 23.30 14.74
CA GLY A 6 18.21 24.63 14.10
C GLY A 6 18.75 24.73 12.67
N CYS A 7 19.46 23.72 12.18
CA CYS A 7 20.08 23.67 10.86
C CYS A 7 19.66 22.40 10.09
N GLN A 8 19.97 22.36 8.79
CA GLN A 8 19.59 21.29 7.88
C GLN A 8 20.78 20.70 7.12
N HIS A 9 20.73 19.41 6.81
CA HIS A 9 21.75 18.74 6.02
C HIS A 9 21.65 19.18 4.55
N ALA A 10 22.79 19.49 3.91
CA ALA A 10 22.82 19.96 2.51
C ALA A 10 22.11 19.00 1.55
N ILE A 11 22.29 17.69 1.75
CA ILE A 11 21.64 16.62 0.94
C ILE A 11 20.09 16.63 1.05
N THR A 12 19.52 17.23 2.10
CA THR A 12 18.06 17.24 2.32
C THR A 12 17.37 18.50 1.79
N LEU A 13 18.11 19.39 1.12
CA LEU A 13 17.53 20.56 0.47
C LEU A 13 16.59 20.11 -0.65
N ARG A 14 15.33 20.60 -0.65
CA ARG A 14 14.40 20.31 -1.73
C ARG A 14 14.64 21.26 -2.88
N ASN A 15 14.41 20.79 -4.11
CA ASN A 15 14.34 21.66 -5.29
C ASN A 15 13.28 22.75 -5.05
N GLY A 16 13.71 24.00 -4.88
CA GLY A 16 12.85 25.15 -4.57
C GLY A 16 13.09 25.80 -3.21
N ASP A 17 13.88 25.20 -2.33
CA ASP A 17 14.35 25.88 -1.12
C ASP A 17 15.37 26.96 -1.50
N ASP A 18 15.12 28.21 -1.09
CA ASP A 18 16.06 29.31 -1.30
C ASP A 18 17.31 29.08 -0.41
N PRO A 19 18.51 28.87 -1.00
CA PRO A 19 19.72 28.56 -0.24
C PRO A 19 20.11 29.69 0.72
N ARG A 20 19.56 30.90 0.57
CA ARG A 20 19.79 32.02 1.49
C ARG A 20 18.89 32.01 2.74
N LYS A 21 17.81 31.22 2.73
CA LYS A 21 16.84 31.13 3.84
C LYS A 21 16.95 29.85 4.66
N VAL A 22 17.79 28.91 4.22
CA VAL A 22 18.00 27.64 4.90
C VAL A 22 19.40 27.61 5.49
N ASN A 23 19.48 27.61 6.82
CA ASN A 23 20.74 27.43 7.53
C ASN A 23 21.24 26.00 7.34
N VAL A 24 22.28 25.84 6.53
CA VAL A 24 22.99 24.57 6.37
C VAL A 24 23.90 24.37 7.58
N CYS A 25 23.89 23.18 8.17
CA CYS A 25 24.75 22.89 9.33
C CYS A 25 26.23 22.94 8.94
N GLU A 26 27.07 23.53 9.78
CA GLU A 26 28.52 23.32 9.69
C GLU A 26 28.87 21.87 10.07
N PRO A 27 30.03 21.34 9.61
CA PRO A 27 30.41 19.96 9.89
C PRO A 27 30.47 19.64 11.39
N LEU A 28 30.98 20.57 12.20
CA LEU A 28 31.09 20.43 13.65
C LEU A 28 29.71 20.32 14.32
N ASP A 29 28.78 21.20 13.95
CA ASP A 29 27.41 21.19 14.45
C ASP A 29 26.64 19.94 14.03
N MET A 30 26.96 19.42 12.85
CA MET A 30 26.35 18.19 12.34
C MET A 30 26.75 16.98 13.19
N PHE A 31 28.04 16.84 13.54
CA PHE A 31 28.50 15.76 14.41
C PHE A 31 27.98 15.90 15.83
N ALA A 32 28.01 17.12 16.39
CA ALA A 32 27.48 17.39 17.72
C ALA A 32 25.99 17.05 17.79
N CYS A 33 25.19 17.54 16.84
CA CYS A 33 23.77 17.27 16.84
C CYS A 33 23.43 15.81 16.53
N GLN A 34 24.17 15.13 15.65
CA GLN A 34 23.94 13.71 15.37
C GLN A 34 24.19 12.84 16.61
N ARG A 35 25.25 13.13 17.37
CA ARG A 35 25.56 12.45 18.62
C ARG A 35 24.45 12.68 19.65
N ASP A 36 23.97 13.91 19.78
CA ASP A 36 22.88 14.25 20.69
C ASP A 36 21.54 13.63 20.24
N TRP A 37 21.34 13.47 18.93
CA TRP A 37 20.20 12.76 18.34
C TRP A 37 20.19 11.26 18.62
N GLN A 38 21.37 10.65 18.74
CA GLN A 38 21.53 9.23 19.05
C GLN A 38 21.59 8.95 20.56
N ALA A 39 21.62 9.99 21.40
CA ALA A 39 21.67 9.83 22.84
C ALA A 39 20.38 9.17 23.38
N PRO A 40 20.49 8.22 24.33
CA PRO A 40 19.35 7.49 24.89
C PRO A 40 18.48 8.45 25.71
N GLY A 41 17.41 8.95 25.08
CA GLY A 41 16.51 9.95 25.67
C GLY A 41 15.73 10.73 24.62
N HIS A 42 16.26 10.83 23.40
CA HIS A 42 15.52 11.33 22.24
C HIS A 42 14.75 10.18 21.58
N GLN A 43 13.52 9.92 22.04
CA GLN A 43 12.59 9.15 21.23
C GLN A 43 12.26 9.99 20.00
N ILE A 44 12.80 9.59 18.84
CA ILE A 44 12.23 9.98 17.57
C ILE A 44 10.79 9.50 17.64
N THR A 45 9.86 10.41 17.89
CA THR A 45 8.44 10.12 17.70
C THR A 45 8.36 9.60 16.29
N LYS A 46 8.17 8.28 16.17
CA LYS A 46 8.19 7.56 14.91
C LYS A 46 7.24 8.32 14.01
N VAL A 47 7.79 9.03 13.04
CA VAL A 47 6.96 9.79 12.12
C VAL A 47 6.24 8.70 11.35
N ASP A 48 4.96 8.51 11.66
CA ASP A 48 4.10 7.60 10.90
C ASP A 48 3.92 8.22 9.53
N CYS A 49 4.87 7.90 8.65
CA CYS A 49 4.78 8.23 7.26
C CYS A 49 3.65 7.37 6.68
N PRO A 50 2.59 7.97 6.10
CA PRO A 50 1.55 7.20 5.46
C PRO A 50 2.18 6.35 4.35
N HIS A 51 1.92 5.04 4.37
CA HIS A 51 2.37 4.17 3.30
C HIS A 51 1.69 4.56 2.00
N GLN A 52 2.48 4.75 0.94
CA GLN A 52 1.95 5.02 -0.40
C GLN A 52 1.19 3.80 -0.91
N CYS A 53 -0.02 4.01 -1.44
CA CYS A 53 -0.86 2.94 -1.98
C CYS A 53 -0.25 2.24 -3.20
N GLN A 54 0.61 2.95 -3.94
CA GLN A 54 1.36 2.40 -5.07
C GLN A 54 2.84 2.58 -4.78
N LYS A 55 3.57 1.47 -4.71
CA LYS A 55 5.01 1.45 -4.53
C LYS A 55 5.63 0.49 -5.52
N ILE A 56 6.61 0.98 -6.28
CA ILE A 56 7.48 0.12 -7.09
C ILE A 56 8.65 -0.26 -6.19
N ILE A 57 8.85 -1.55 -5.98
CA ILE A 57 9.95 -2.09 -5.19
C ILE A 57 10.88 -2.81 -6.17
N TYR A 58 12.13 -2.37 -6.20
CA TYR A 58 13.18 -3.04 -6.96
C TYR A 58 13.91 -3.97 -6.00
N ASP A 59 13.92 -5.26 -6.31
CA ASP A 59 14.79 -6.21 -5.63
C ASP A 59 16.17 -6.14 -6.28
N VAL A 60 17.18 -5.83 -5.47
CA VAL A 60 18.54 -5.57 -5.96
C VAL A 60 19.43 -6.72 -5.53
N VAL A 61 19.90 -7.48 -6.51
CA VAL A 61 20.92 -8.49 -6.32
C VAL A 61 22.24 -7.92 -6.82
N SER A 62 23.22 -7.78 -5.93
CA SER A 62 24.56 -7.30 -6.26
C SER A 62 25.53 -8.48 -6.36
N ASP A 63 26.22 -8.59 -7.48
CA ASP A 63 27.37 -9.46 -7.65
C ASP A 63 28.57 -8.65 -8.14
N GLY A 64 29.77 -9.00 -7.67
CA GLY A 64 30.99 -8.25 -7.90
C GLY A 64 32.14 -9.19 -8.26
N SER A 65 32.79 -8.92 -9.39
CA SER A 65 33.99 -9.65 -9.80
C SER A 65 35.15 -8.68 -10.07
N PRO A 66 36.41 -9.11 -9.82
CA PRO A 66 37.56 -8.28 -10.13
C PRO A 66 37.66 -8.10 -11.65
N ILE A 67 37.77 -6.85 -12.08
CA ILE A 67 37.93 -6.51 -13.50
C ILE A 67 39.31 -6.98 -13.96
N LYS A 68 39.34 -7.86 -14.97
CA LYS A 68 40.59 -8.30 -15.60
C LYS A 68 41.06 -7.22 -16.58
N ARG A 69 42.30 -6.75 -16.43
CA ARG A 69 42.95 -5.72 -17.26
C ARG A 69 42.76 -5.86 -18.79
N PRO A 70 42.81 -7.05 -19.43
CA PRO A 70 42.63 -7.16 -20.88
C PRO A 70 41.23 -6.80 -21.40
N MET A 71 40.22 -6.59 -20.53
CA MET A 71 38.93 -6.03 -20.93
C MET A 71 38.90 -4.50 -20.92
N LEU A 72 39.82 -3.84 -20.21
CA LEU A 72 39.87 -2.38 -20.07
C LEU A 72 40.55 -1.71 -21.27
N ASP A 73 41.52 -2.40 -21.90
CA ASP A 73 42.26 -1.93 -23.08
C ASP A 73 41.49 -2.11 -24.40
N ASN A 74 40.32 -2.76 -24.37
CA ASN A 74 39.49 -2.91 -25.56
C ASN A 74 38.62 -1.67 -25.75
N GLU A 75 38.87 -0.93 -26.83
CA GLU A 75 38.17 0.31 -27.23
C GLU A 75 36.64 0.12 -27.38
N ALA A 76 36.19 -1.14 -27.48
CA ALA A 76 34.79 -1.55 -27.50
C ALA A 76 34.05 -1.33 -26.16
N PHE A 77 34.74 -1.22 -25.02
CA PHE A 77 34.08 -1.08 -23.71
C PHE A 77 33.74 0.37 -23.35
N PHE A 78 34.59 1.33 -23.75
CA PHE A 78 34.39 2.75 -23.41
C PHE A 78 33.83 3.60 -24.56
N GLY A 79 33.66 3.06 -25.77
CA GLY A 79 33.05 3.78 -26.90
C GLY A 79 33.77 5.09 -27.26
N GLY A 80 35.04 5.22 -26.87
CA GLY A 80 35.83 6.44 -26.93
C GLY A 80 37.30 6.17 -26.60
N SER A 81 38.15 7.13 -27.00
CA SER A 81 39.62 7.05 -26.98
C SER A 81 40.17 6.49 -25.65
N PRO A 82 41.16 5.58 -25.69
CA PRO A 82 41.69 4.92 -24.50
C PRO A 82 42.21 5.96 -23.51
N VAL A 83 41.63 5.98 -22.30
CA VAL A 83 42.16 6.78 -21.19
C VAL A 83 43.53 6.18 -20.85
N PRO A 84 44.63 6.95 -20.87
CA PRO A 84 45.93 6.44 -20.48
C PRO A 84 45.85 6.02 -19.02
N VAL A 85 45.82 4.70 -18.78
CA VAL A 85 45.85 4.13 -17.45
C VAL A 85 47.31 4.04 -17.05
N ASP A 86 47.77 5.02 -16.28
CA ASP A 86 49.08 5.00 -15.66
C ASP A 86 49.21 3.71 -14.85
N THR A 87 50.24 2.91 -15.12
CA THR A 87 50.45 1.54 -14.62
C THR A 87 50.55 1.41 -13.09
N GLU A 88 50.55 2.54 -12.38
CA GLU A 88 50.66 2.65 -10.94
C GLU A 88 49.29 2.76 -10.22
N HIS A 89 48.22 3.09 -10.96
CA HIS A 89 46.90 3.36 -10.37
C HIS A 89 45.90 2.23 -10.63
N ASN A 90 46.22 1.05 -10.11
CA ASN A 90 45.39 -0.16 -10.22
C ASN A 90 44.12 -0.14 -9.33
N SER A 91 43.73 1.02 -8.80
CA SER A 91 42.73 1.18 -7.73
C SER A 91 41.63 2.22 -8.00
N THR A 92 41.66 2.93 -9.13
CA THR A 92 40.72 4.05 -9.38
C THR A 92 39.52 3.71 -10.24
N PHE A 93 39.46 2.51 -10.81
CA PHE A 93 38.34 2.12 -11.67
C PHE A 93 37.41 1.12 -11.00
N SER A 94 36.13 1.50 -10.92
CA SER A 94 35.02 0.62 -10.57
C SER A 94 33.95 0.77 -11.64
N VAL A 95 33.48 -0.35 -12.16
CA VAL A 95 32.39 -0.37 -13.14
C VAL A 95 31.17 -0.97 -12.46
N VAL A 96 30.08 -0.21 -12.48
CA VAL A 96 28.78 -0.66 -11.96
C VAL A 96 27.84 -0.83 -13.14
N MET A 97 27.43 -2.06 -13.40
CA MET A 97 26.44 -2.37 -14.42
C MET A 97 25.08 -2.56 -13.75
N VAL A 98 24.10 -1.75 -14.13
CA VAL A 98 22.71 -1.86 -13.66
C VAL A 98 21.86 -2.35 -14.81
N PHE A 99 21.28 -3.55 -14.67
CA PHE A 99 20.42 -4.13 -15.69
C PHE A 99 19.27 -4.92 -15.05
N TYR A 100 18.21 -5.13 -15.82
CA TYR A 100 17.10 -5.98 -15.41
C TYR A 100 17.36 -7.42 -15.87
N PRO A 101 17.42 -8.41 -14.95
CA PRO A 101 17.72 -9.80 -15.32
C PRO A 101 16.61 -10.43 -16.15
N SER A 102 15.37 -9.96 -16.00
CA SER A 102 14.23 -10.35 -16.83
C SER A 102 13.23 -9.21 -16.93
N LEU A 103 12.45 -9.17 -18.01
CA LEU A 103 11.42 -8.15 -18.26
C LEU A 103 10.09 -8.46 -17.55
N VAL A 104 10.11 -9.35 -16.55
CA VAL A 104 8.91 -9.77 -15.83
C VAL A 104 8.70 -8.86 -14.62
N SER A 105 7.57 -8.15 -14.61
CA SER A 105 7.14 -7.40 -13.42
C SER A 105 6.18 -8.27 -12.58
N ARG A 106 6.41 -8.30 -11.27
CA ARG A 106 5.46 -8.91 -10.32
C ARG A 106 4.57 -7.80 -9.76
N VAL A 107 3.30 -7.84 -10.13
CA VAL A 107 2.30 -6.91 -9.59
C VAL A 107 1.59 -7.59 -8.43
N ILE A 108 1.79 -7.08 -7.21
CA ILE A 108 1.08 -7.55 -6.02
C ILE A 108 -0.07 -6.57 -5.76
N GLN A 109 -1.28 -6.95 -6.15
CA GLN A 109 -2.48 -6.16 -5.86
C GLN A 109 -3.15 -6.72 -4.60
N LEU A 110 -3.16 -5.93 -3.53
CA LEU A 110 -4.01 -6.21 -2.38
C LEU A 110 -5.38 -5.58 -2.63
N SER A 111 -6.28 -6.34 -3.25
CA SER A 111 -7.69 -5.95 -3.30
C SER A 111 -8.32 -6.22 -1.93
N LYS A 112 -9.05 -5.24 -1.40
CA LYS A 112 -9.92 -5.46 -0.24
C LYS A 112 -11.17 -6.18 -0.72
N ALA A 113 -11.63 -7.17 0.03
CA ALA A 113 -12.88 -7.87 -0.27
C ALA A 113 -14.02 -6.85 -0.38
N THR A 114 -14.62 -6.79 -1.57
CA THR A 114 -15.74 -5.89 -1.84
C THR A 114 -17.04 -6.53 -1.35
N LEU A 115 -18.09 -5.72 -1.15
CA LEU A 115 -19.42 -6.24 -0.79
C LEU A 115 -19.94 -7.24 -1.84
N MET A 116 -19.55 -7.08 -3.11
CA MET A 116 -19.86 -8.02 -4.18
C MET A 116 -19.20 -9.39 -3.94
N ASP A 117 -17.93 -9.42 -3.52
CA ASP A 117 -17.23 -10.68 -3.20
C ASP A 117 -17.92 -11.41 -2.05
N TRP A 118 -18.35 -10.66 -1.02
CA TRP A 118 -19.10 -11.21 0.09
C TRP A 118 -20.46 -11.78 -0.34
N LEU A 119 -21.25 -11.00 -1.09
CA LEU A 119 -22.57 -11.45 -1.58
C LEU A 119 -22.45 -12.65 -2.52
N SER A 120 -21.41 -12.67 -3.36
CA SER A 120 -21.10 -13.80 -4.25
C SER A 120 -20.77 -15.06 -3.46
N ALA A 121 -19.92 -14.94 -2.43
CA ALA A 121 -19.57 -16.06 -1.56
C ALA A 121 -20.78 -16.60 -0.78
N PHE A 122 -21.58 -15.72 -0.18
CA PHE A 122 -22.79 -16.11 0.53
C PHE A 122 -23.83 -16.72 -0.40
N GLY A 123 -24.09 -16.10 -1.55
CA GLY A 123 -25.04 -16.62 -2.54
C GLY A 123 -24.66 -17.99 -3.06
N GLY A 124 -23.38 -18.20 -3.37
CA GLY A 124 -22.87 -19.50 -3.81
C GLY A 124 -23.06 -20.58 -2.74
N GLN A 125 -22.66 -20.31 -1.50
CA GLN A 125 -22.80 -21.30 -0.41
C GLN A 125 -24.27 -21.57 -0.05
N LEU A 126 -25.12 -20.55 -0.01
CA LEU A 126 -26.56 -20.71 0.24
C LEU A 126 -27.23 -21.57 -0.84
N SER A 127 -26.90 -21.34 -2.11
CA SER A 127 -27.43 -22.16 -3.20
C SER A 127 -26.96 -23.62 -3.14
N LEU A 128 -25.73 -23.87 -2.68
CA LEU A 128 -25.15 -25.20 -2.66
C LEU A 128 -25.72 -26.06 -1.53
N PHE A 129 -25.84 -25.50 -0.32
CA PHE A 129 -26.24 -26.27 0.87
C PHE A 129 -27.75 -26.32 1.09
N ILE A 130 -28.46 -25.23 0.76
CA ILE A 130 -29.91 -25.13 1.03
C ILE A 130 -30.71 -25.30 -0.27
N GLY A 131 -30.09 -25.10 -1.44
CA GLY A 131 -30.82 -25.02 -2.71
C GLY A 131 -31.73 -23.78 -2.78
N ALA A 132 -31.50 -22.80 -1.90
CA ALA A 132 -32.31 -21.61 -1.75
C ALA A 132 -31.65 -20.43 -2.47
N SER A 133 -32.48 -19.58 -3.07
CA SER A 133 -32.05 -18.31 -3.65
C SER A 133 -32.44 -17.13 -2.74
N VAL A 134 -31.97 -15.93 -3.07
CA VAL A 134 -32.38 -14.71 -2.35
C VAL A 134 -33.90 -14.51 -2.39
N ILE A 135 -34.57 -15.00 -3.45
CA ILE A 135 -36.02 -14.92 -3.61
C ILE A 135 -36.73 -15.77 -2.55
N THR A 136 -36.26 -17.00 -2.32
CA THR A 136 -36.87 -17.89 -1.32
C THR A 136 -36.65 -17.36 0.10
N MET A 137 -35.53 -16.69 0.36
CA MET A 137 -35.29 -16.02 1.65
C MET A 137 -36.26 -14.84 1.86
N LEU A 138 -36.49 -14.04 0.82
CA LEU A 138 -37.43 -12.92 0.87
C LEU A 138 -38.87 -13.41 1.08
N GLU A 139 -39.29 -14.49 0.41
CA GLU A 139 -40.60 -15.11 0.61
C GLU A 139 -40.78 -15.60 2.06
N MET A 140 -39.76 -16.23 2.65
CA MET A 140 -39.79 -16.65 4.05
C MET A 140 -39.96 -15.45 5.01
N VAL A 141 -39.28 -14.33 4.76
CA VAL A 141 -39.44 -13.10 5.56
C VAL A 141 -40.87 -12.56 5.44
N PHE A 142 -41.43 -12.51 4.22
CA PHE A 142 -42.82 -12.08 4.03
C PHE A 142 -43.81 -12.99 4.76
N PHE A 143 -43.59 -14.30 4.74
CA PHE A 143 -44.41 -15.27 5.45
C PHE A 143 -44.34 -15.07 6.97
N ILE A 144 -43.14 -14.89 7.53
CA ILE A 144 -42.94 -14.62 8.96
C ILE A 144 -43.61 -13.30 9.36
N VAL A 145 -43.44 -12.23 8.59
CA VAL A 145 -44.06 -10.92 8.87
C VAL A 145 -45.59 -11.04 8.87
N ARG A 146 -46.18 -11.77 7.92
CA ARG A 146 -47.62 -12.02 7.92
C ARG A 146 -48.08 -12.81 9.14
N ILE A 147 -47.35 -13.86 9.52
CA ILE A 147 -47.68 -14.65 10.72
C ILE A 147 -47.60 -13.77 11.95
N VAL A 148 -46.53 -13.01 12.13
CA VAL A 148 -46.36 -12.13 13.29
C VAL A 148 -47.45 -11.05 13.30
N ALA A 149 -47.79 -10.44 12.17
CA ALA A 149 -48.88 -9.47 12.08
C ALA A 149 -50.24 -10.07 12.44
N VAL A 150 -50.53 -11.32 12.06
CA VAL A 150 -51.77 -12.03 12.46
C VAL A 150 -51.74 -12.41 13.94
N CYS A 151 -50.62 -12.93 14.43
CA CYS A 151 -50.46 -13.34 15.83
C CYS A 151 -50.48 -12.16 16.81
N THR A 152 -49.95 -11.01 16.40
CA THR A 152 -50.01 -9.75 17.19
C THR A 152 -51.31 -8.98 16.97
N GLY A 153 -51.94 -9.14 15.80
CA GLY A 153 -53.25 -8.57 15.46
C GLY A 153 -54.44 -9.26 16.16
N GLY A 154 -54.27 -10.47 16.69
CA GLY A 154 -55.27 -11.16 17.53
C GLY A 154 -55.59 -10.48 18.86
N LEU A 155 -54.84 -9.46 19.27
CA LEU A 155 -55.13 -8.63 20.45
C LEU A 155 -55.43 -7.16 20.12
N THR A 156 -55.50 -6.81 18.84
CA THR A 156 -55.75 -5.42 18.43
C THR A 156 -56.76 -5.37 17.31
N GLU A 157 -58.04 -5.52 17.67
CA GLU A 157 -59.10 -4.81 16.96
C GLU A 157 -58.72 -3.31 16.95
N ARG A 158 -58.07 -2.84 15.89
CA ARG A 158 -58.20 -1.50 15.31
C ARG A 158 -57.28 -1.32 14.11
N CYS A 159 -57.95 -1.21 12.96
CA CYS A 159 -57.63 -0.27 11.88
C CYS A 159 -56.43 -0.58 10.98
N PHE A 160 -56.68 -1.37 9.93
CA PHE A 160 -56.32 -0.93 8.57
C PHE A 160 -57.46 -1.33 7.61
N GLY A 161 -57.96 -0.34 6.88
CA GLY A 161 -59.31 -0.31 6.31
C GLY A 161 -59.72 -1.51 5.45
N THR A 162 -60.86 -2.10 5.81
CA THR A 162 -61.74 -2.79 4.86
C THR A 162 -62.59 -1.76 4.11
N PRO A 163 -63.06 -2.11 2.90
CA PRO A 163 -64.51 -2.27 2.78
C PRO A 163 -64.88 -3.75 2.60
N ARG A 164 -65.95 -4.10 3.32
CA ARG A 164 -66.64 -5.38 3.42
C ARG A 164 -66.90 -6.07 2.08
N VAL A 165 -66.64 -7.39 2.04
CA VAL A 165 -67.55 -8.42 1.50
C VAL A 165 -67.18 -9.71 2.26
N GLY A 166 -67.91 -10.11 3.31
CA GLY A 166 -69.13 -10.90 3.19
C GLY A 166 -68.88 -12.25 3.88
N CYS A 167 -69.36 -12.43 5.11
CA CYS A 167 -69.61 -13.74 5.69
C CYS A 167 -71.00 -13.70 6.32
N LEU A 168 -71.99 -14.14 5.53
CA LEU A 168 -73.20 -14.76 6.05
C LEU A 168 -72.76 -15.95 6.91
N THR A 169 -73.28 -16.04 8.13
CA THR A 169 -73.42 -17.34 8.81
C THR A 169 -74.88 -17.51 9.16
N ASP A 170 -75.42 -18.54 8.53
CA ASP A 170 -76.70 -19.19 8.75
C ASP A 170 -76.55 -20.13 9.98
N GLN A 171 -77.68 -20.36 10.66
CA GLN A 171 -77.92 -21.15 11.89
C GLN A 171 -77.48 -20.60 13.25
#